data_AF-A0A7V9ZVX7-F1
#
_entry.id   AF-A0A7V9ZVX7-F1
#
_cell.length_a   1.000
_cell.length_b   1.000
_cell.length_c   1.000
_cell.angle_alpha   90.00
_cell.angle_beta   90.00
_cell.angle_gamma   90.00
#
_symmetry.space_group_name_H-M   'P 1'
#
loop_
_entity.id
_entity.type
_entity.pdbx_description
1 polymer ?
#
loop_
_entity_poly.entity_id
_entity_poly.type
_entity_poly.pdbx_seq_one_letter_code
_entity_poly.pdbx_strand_id
1 'polypeptide(L)'
;VTGPSGLHAILDVVIEGQKTVHPSVLAHLQRDPIRGTVSHIDLREVRLDQPIQASVVIHLIGEPVGVKDSGGVLAHVTRELHVEALPMEIPEHIDADVSALEIGDALRLESLPLIEGVRVLDDLHETVIATVSAPRVEIEPEVEVEEGEEAEGEEAPEDGAAPDADASAEQASDEE
;
A
#
# COMPACT_ATOMS: atom_id res chain seq x y z
N VAL A 1 -4.85 17.22 -9.13
CA VAL A 1 -6.25 17.40 -9.56
C VAL A 1 -7.10 16.61 -8.59
N THR A 2 -7.40 17.20 -7.45
CA THR A 2 -8.31 16.63 -6.45
C THR A 2 -9.08 17.84 -5.95
N GLY A 3 -10.30 18.02 -6.46
CA GLY A 3 -11.24 18.96 -5.85
C GLY A 3 -11.76 18.40 -4.53
N PRO A 4 -12.71 19.07 -3.86
CA PRO A 4 -13.32 18.62 -2.61
C PRO A 4 -14.24 17.38 -2.76
N SER A 5 -14.09 16.60 -3.83
CA SER A 5 -14.90 15.41 -4.13
C SER A 5 -14.06 14.23 -4.66
N GLY A 6 -12.74 14.39 -4.72
CA GLY A 6 -11.83 13.26 -4.85
C GLY A 6 -11.97 12.54 -6.19
N LEU A 7 -11.79 11.22 -6.15
CA LEU A 7 -12.02 10.33 -7.28
C LEU A 7 -13.52 10.02 -7.49
N HIS A 8 -14.39 10.41 -6.56
CA HIS A 8 -15.83 10.12 -6.59
C HIS A 8 -16.68 11.31 -7.06
N ALA A 9 -16.04 12.35 -7.60
CA ALA A 9 -16.73 13.52 -8.11
C ALA A 9 -17.72 13.13 -9.23
N ILE A 10 -18.94 13.67 -9.14
CA ILE A 10 -19.92 13.61 -10.23
C ILE A 10 -19.52 14.64 -11.28
N LEU A 11 -19.40 14.18 -12.52
CA LEU A 11 -19.03 14.96 -13.69
C LEU A 11 -20.22 15.06 -14.64
N ASP A 12 -20.58 16.28 -15.01
CA ASP A 12 -21.57 16.52 -16.06
C ASP A 12 -20.89 16.37 -17.43
N VAL A 13 -21.07 15.22 -18.07
CA VAL A 13 -20.46 14.92 -19.38
C VAL A 13 -21.41 15.33 -20.50
N VAL A 14 -20.95 16.20 -21.39
CA VAL A 14 -21.68 16.59 -22.61
C VAL A 14 -20.91 16.08 -23.81
N ILE A 15 -21.53 15.19 -24.58
CA ILE A 15 -20.97 14.65 -25.82
C ILE A 15 -21.26 15.64 -26.95
N GLU A 16 -20.24 15.99 -27.73
CA GLU A 16 -20.39 16.91 -28.86
C GLU A 16 -21.48 16.40 -29.84
N GLY A 17 -22.44 17.27 -30.15
CA GLY A 17 -23.62 16.92 -30.97
C GLY A 17 -24.83 16.41 -30.18
N GLN A 18 -24.72 16.19 -28.86
CA GLN A 18 -25.83 15.85 -27.97
C GLN A 18 -26.15 17.02 -27.03
N LYS A 19 -27.44 17.24 -26.75
CA LYS A 19 -27.91 18.25 -25.78
C LYS A 19 -28.14 17.69 -24.38
N THR A 20 -28.05 16.37 -24.23
CA THR A 20 -28.27 15.68 -22.96
C THR A 20 -26.99 15.71 -22.15
N VAL A 21 -27.13 16.08 -20.88
CA VAL A 21 -26.05 15.98 -19.88
C VAL A 21 -26.10 14.57 -19.29
N HIS A 22 -24.95 13.92 -19.26
CA HIS A 22 -24.78 12.56 -18.73
C HIS A 22 -24.03 12.64 -17.40
N PRO A 23 -24.72 12.65 -16.24
CA PRO A 23 -24.06 12.66 -14.94
C PRO A 23 -23.28 11.36 -14.76
N SER A 24 -21.96 11.49 -14.65
CA SER A 24 -21.04 10.37 -14.69
C SER A 24 -20.03 10.44 -13.54
N VAL A 25 -19.63 9.30 -13.01
CA VAL A 25 -18.54 9.20 -12.03
C VAL A 25 -17.29 8.62 -12.70
N LEU A 26 -16.12 8.96 -12.17
CA LEU A 26 -14.86 8.35 -12.60
C LEU A 26 -14.80 6.92 -12.08
N ALA A 27 -14.79 5.95 -12.99
CA ALA A 27 -14.70 4.53 -12.66
C ALA A 27 -13.25 4.06 -12.63
N HIS A 28 -12.44 4.51 -13.59
CA HIS A 28 -11.04 4.15 -13.66
C HIS A 28 -10.20 5.29 -14.25
N LEU A 29 -8.98 5.42 -13.75
CA LEU A 29 -8.00 6.41 -14.22
C LEU A 29 -6.67 5.71 -14.44
N GLN A 30 -6.25 5.63 -15.69
CA GLN A 30 -4.93 5.12 -16.03
C GLN A 30 -3.96 6.29 -16.22
N ARG A 31 -2.80 6.20 -15.56
CA ARG A 31 -1.71 7.17 -15.70
C ARG A 31 -0.48 6.47 -16.26
N ASP A 32 0.22 7.15 -17.16
CA ASP A 32 1.53 6.75 -17.65
C ASP A 32 2.52 6.77 -16.47
N PRO A 33 3.16 5.64 -16.12
CA PRO A 33 4.04 5.55 -14.94
C PRO A 33 5.34 6.34 -15.10
N ILE A 34 5.77 6.67 -16.32
CA ILE A 34 7.01 7.38 -16.62
C ILE A 34 6.74 8.88 -16.73
N ARG A 35 5.70 9.26 -17.48
CA ARG A 35 5.38 10.67 -17.77
C ARG A 35 4.43 11.30 -16.75
N GLY A 36 3.71 10.49 -15.98
CA GLY A 36 2.69 10.95 -15.03
C GLY A 36 1.43 11.53 -15.69
N THR A 37 1.33 11.47 -17.03
CA THR A 37 0.17 11.96 -17.78
C THR A 37 -0.97 10.95 -17.75
N VAL A 38 -2.22 11.43 -17.77
CA VAL A 38 -3.40 10.55 -17.88
C VAL A 38 -3.45 9.95 -19.29
N SER A 39 -3.55 8.62 -19.38
CA SER A 39 -3.62 7.88 -20.65
C SER A 39 -5.03 7.44 -21.00
N HIS A 40 -5.85 7.09 -20.00
CA HIS A 40 -7.22 6.62 -20.17
C HIS A 40 -8.09 7.02 -18.98
N ILE A 41 -9.35 7.35 -19.25
CA ILE A 41 -10.35 7.65 -18.23
C ILE A 41 -11.62 6.86 -18.59
N ASP A 42 -12.08 6.04 -17.65
CA ASP A 42 -13.39 5.42 -17.73
C ASP A 42 -14.40 6.23 -16.93
N LEU A 43 -15.47 6.63 -17.61
CA LEU A 43 -16.60 7.34 -17.02
C LEU A 43 -17.81 6.41 -17.03
N ARG A 44 -18.49 6.31 -15.88
CA ARG A 44 -19.71 5.53 -15.73
C ARG A 44 -20.87 6.47 -15.48
N GLU A 45 -21.83 6.49 -16.40
CA GLU A 45 -23.09 7.21 -16.21
C GLU A 45 -23.84 6.61 -15.01
N VAL A 46 -24.34 7.47 -14.12
CA VAL A 46 -25.04 7.06 -12.90
C VAL A 46 -26.36 7.79 -12.76
N ARG A 47 -27.33 7.12 -12.14
CA ARG A 47 -28.59 7.75 -11.75
C ARG A 47 -28.45 8.24 -10.30
N LEU A 48 -28.78 9.51 -10.05
CA LEU A 48 -28.61 10.13 -8.73
C LEU A 48 -29.54 9.56 -7.64
N ASP A 49 -30.61 8.88 -8.06
CA ASP A 49 -31.63 8.24 -7.22
C ASP A 49 -31.27 6.79 -6.81
N GLN A 50 -30.18 6.23 -7.33
CA GLN A 50 -29.81 4.83 -7.08
C GLN A 50 -28.48 4.74 -6.33
N PRO A 51 -28.38 3.89 -5.28
CA PRO A 51 -27.11 3.64 -4.62
C PRO A 51 -26.11 2.99 -5.58
N ILE A 52 -24.85 3.40 -5.48
CA ILE A 52 -23.75 2.84 -6.26
C ILE A 52 -22.67 2.31 -5.31
N GLN A 53 -21.91 1.33 -5.80
CA GLN A 53 -20.74 0.82 -5.10
C GLN A 53 -19.51 1.61 -5.53
N ALA A 54 -18.72 2.06 -4.56
CA ALA A 54 -17.48 2.80 -4.74
C ALA A 54 -16.43 2.36 -3.71
N SER A 55 -15.16 2.50 -4.08
CA SER A 55 -14.02 2.21 -3.21
C SER A 55 -13.48 3.52 -2.64
N VAL A 56 -13.61 3.71 -1.32
CA VAL A 56 -13.22 4.94 -0.62
C VAL A 56 -11.90 4.73 0.10
N VAL A 57 -11.00 5.72 0.02
CA VAL A 57 -9.67 5.66 0.63
C VAL A 57 -9.74 5.87 2.15
N ILE A 58 -8.95 5.13 2.91
CA ILE A 58 -8.80 5.33 4.36
C ILE A 58 -7.60 6.23 4.64
N HIS A 59 -7.80 7.25 5.47
CA HIS A 59 -6.74 8.12 5.98
C HIS A 59 -6.50 7.80 7.46
N LEU A 60 -5.25 7.48 7.78
CA LEU A 60 -4.85 7.28 9.17
C LEU A 60 -4.57 8.63 9.82
N ILE A 61 -5.27 8.94 10.90
CA ILE A 61 -5.08 10.15 11.69
C ILE A 61 -4.31 9.83 12.96
N GLY A 62 -3.33 10.69 13.27
CA GLY A 62 -2.52 10.58 14.46
C GLY A 62 -1.35 9.61 14.29
N GLU A 63 -0.60 9.45 15.36
CA GLU A 63 0.56 8.57 15.39
C GLU A 63 0.47 7.70 16.64
N PRO A 64 0.44 6.35 16.49
CA PRO A 64 0.14 5.40 17.54
C PRO A 64 1.18 5.43 18.67
N VAL A 65 0.71 5.29 19.91
CA VAL A 65 1.56 5.18 21.11
C VAL A 65 2.59 4.06 20.96
N GLY A 66 2.20 2.92 20.39
CA GLY A 66 3.11 1.79 20.15
C GLY A 66 4.30 2.10 19.23
N VAL A 67 4.17 3.08 18.32
CA VAL A 67 5.28 3.54 17.47
C VAL A 67 6.11 4.60 18.21
N LYS A 68 5.46 5.57 18.85
CA LYS A 68 6.14 6.67 19.56
C LYS A 68 6.99 6.22 20.74
N ASP A 69 6.39 5.42 21.62
CA ASP A 69 6.97 5.13 22.94
C ASP A 69 7.76 3.81 22.93
N SER A 70 7.37 2.88 22.07
CA SER A 70 7.87 1.50 22.08
C SER A 70 8.61 1.11 20.78
N GLY A 71 8.77 2.04 19.83
CA GLY A 71 9.51 1.79 18.58
C GLY A 71 8.86 0.77 17.65
N GLY A 72 7.55 0.56 17.78
CA GLY A 72 6.76 -0.32 16.90
C GLY A 72 6.73 0.14 15.45
N VAL A 73 6.24 -0.73 14.57
CA VAL A 73 6.03 -0.43 13.15
C VAL A 73 4.53 -0.49 12.85
N LEU A 74 3.97 0.64 12.41
CA LEU A 74 2.59 0.74 11.93
C LEU A 74 2.49 0.21 10.50
N ALA A 75 1.65 -0.80 10.30
CA ALA A 75 1.30 -1.33 8.99
C ALA A 75 -0.14 -0.94 8.62
N HIS A 76 -0.30 -0.27 7.48
CA HIS A 76 -1.60 0.01 6.88
C HIS A 76 -1.98 -1.15 5.96
N VAL A 77 -2.84 -2.05 6.46
CA VAL A 77 -3.21 -3.30 5.80
C VAL A 77 -4.22 -3.05 4.69
N THR A 78 -5.33 -2.38 5.03
CA THR A 78 -6.43 -2.09 4.11
C THR A 78 -6.46 -0.60 3.83
N ARG A 79 -6.18 -0.20 2.59
CA ARG A 79 -6.10 1.23 2.20
C ARG A 79 -7.40 1.79 1.64
N GLU A 80 -8.29 0.91 1.18
CA GLU A 80 -9.53 1.25 0.51
C GLU A 80 -10.64 0.35 1.03
N LEU A 81 -11.85 0.89 1.18
CA LEU A 81 -13.04 0.17 1.62
C LEU A 81 -14.13 0.24 0.56
N HIS A 82 -14.86 -0.86 0.40
CA HIS A 82 -16.01 -0.93 -0.47
C HIS A 82 -17.25 -0.47 0.27
N VAL A 83 -17.87 0.59 -0.24
CA VAL A 83 -19.08 1.18 0.32
C VAL A 83 -20.17 1.29 -0.73
N GLU A 84 -21.41 1.22 -0.27
CA GLU A 84 -22.64 1.46 -1.03
C GLU A 84 -23.31 2.72 -0.47
N ALA A 85 -23.44 3.76 -1.29
CA ALA A 85 -24.09 5.01 -0.92
C ALA A 85 -24.69 5.68 -2.17
N LEU A 86 -25.52 6.71 -1.97
CA LEU A 86 -25.95 7.55 -3.09
C LEU A 86 -24.74 8.31 -3.67
N PRO A 87 -24.72 8.61 -4.99
CA PRO A 87 -23.58 9.31 -5.61
C PRO A 87 -23.21 10.65 -4.94
N MET A 88 -24.16 11.31 -4.28
CA MET A 88 -23.93 12.58 -3.57
C MET A 88 -23.50 12.41 -2.11
N GLU A 89 -23.59 11.20 -1.55
CA GLU A 89 -23.30 10.90 -0.14
C GLU A 89 -22.00 10.09 0.02
N ILE A 90 -21.29 9.77 -1.07
CA ILE A 90 -20.02 9.05 -1.02
C ILE A 90 -18.94 9.97 -0.43
N PRO A 91 -18.33 9.62 0.71
CA PRO A 91 -17.22 10.39 1.27
C PRO A 91 -15.96 10.23 0.42
N GLU A 92 -15.11 11.27 0.40
CA GLU A 92 -13.82 11.20 -0.31
C GLU A 92 -12.82 10.27 0.38
N HIS A 93 -12.80 10.32 1.71
CA HIS A 93 -11.94 9.52 2.56
C HIS A 93 -12.64 9.21 3.87
N ILE A 94 -12.21 8.14 4.52
CA ILE A 94 -12.64 7.74 5.85
C ILE A 94 -11.47 7.92 6.80
N ASP A 95 -11.68 8.75 7.81
CA ASP A 95 -10.67 9.01 8.83
C ASP A 95 -10.66 7.91 9.89
N ALA A 96 -9.48 7.33 10.11
CA ALA A 96 -9.22 6.25 11.04
C ALA A 96 -8.17 6.69 12.07
N ASP A 97 -8.60 6.93 13.30
CA ASP A 97 -7.70 7.33 14.40
C ASP A 97 -6.88 6.12 14.89
N VAL A 98 -5.56 6.21 14.76
CA VAL A 98 -4.61 5.18 15.20
C VAL A 98 -3.87 5.58 16.47
N SER A 99 -4.13 6.75 17.04
CA SER A 99 -3.34 7.33 18.13
C SER A 99 -3.30 6.44 19.37
N ALA A 100 -4.38 5.71 19.66
CA ALA A 100 -4.50 4.88 20.85
C ALA A 100 -3.90 3.47 20.72
N LEU A 101 -3.37 3.08 19.55
CA LEU A 101 -2.90 1.71 19.33
C LEU A 101 -1.54 1.44 20.00
N GLU A 102 -1.46 0.32 20.73
CA GLU A 102 -0.23 -0.20 21.33
C GLU A 102 0.40 -1.29 20.44
N ILE A 103 1.59 -1.77 20.81
CA ILE A 103 2.24 -2.87 20.08
C ILE A 103 1.40 -4.15 20.24
N GLY A 104 1.04 -4.75 19.11
CA GLY A 104 0.21 -5.95 19.04
C GLY A 104 -1.27 -5.65 18.75
N ASP A 105 -1.68 -4.38 18.82
CA ASP A 105 -3.06 -3.99 18.55
C ASP A 105 -3.35 -3.89 17.04
N ALA A 106 -4.63 -4.07 16.73
CA ALA A 106 -5.19 -3.97 15.39
C ALA A 106 -6.44 -3.08 15.39
N LEU A 107 -6.44 -2.06 14.54
CA LEU A 107 -7.63 -1.26 14.26
C LEU A 107 -8.51 -2.02 13.27
N ARG A 108 -9.73 -2.34 13.70
CA ARG A 108 -10.74 -3.03 12.89
C ARG A 108 -11.78 -2.06 12.36
N LEU A 109 -12.43 -2.44 11.28
CA LEU A 109 -13.47 -1.63 10.65
C LEU A 109 -14.66 -1.33 11.57
N GLU A 110 -15.03 -2.27 12.45
CA GLU A 110 -16.07 -2.07 13.48
C GLU A 110 -15.80 -0.92 14.46
N SER A 111 -14.53 -0.53 14.63
CA SER A 111 -14.13 0.53 15.57
C SER A 111 -14.25 1.94 14.99
N LEU A 112 -14.52 2.04 13.68
CA LEU A 112 -14.73 3.33 13.02
C LEU A 112 -16.15 3.86 13.25
N PRO A 113 -16.31 5.20 13.33
CA PRO A 113 -17.63 5.80 13.40
C PRO A 113 -18.42 5.50 12.11
N LEU A 114 -19.68 5.07 12.28
CA LEU A 114 -20.60 4.90 11.16
C LEU A 114 -20.94 6.27 10.56
N ILE A 115 -20.78 6.41 9.25
CA ILE A 115 -21.12 7.61 8.50
C ILE A 115 -22.58 7.50 8.04
N GLU A 116 -23.39 8.52 8.29
CA GLU A 116 -24.80 8.53 7.84
C GLU A 116 -24.89 8.42 6.31
N GLY A 117 -25.79 7.57 5.82
CA GLY A 117 -26.01 7.37 4.38
C GLY A 117 -25.02 6.42 3.68
N VAL A 118 -23.98 5.94 4.38
CA VAL A 118 -22.97 5.03 3.82
C VAL A 118 -23.11 3.63 4.40
N ARG A 119 -23.34 2.65 3.53
CA ARG A 119 -23.33 1.22 3.90
C ARG A 119 -21.98 0.61 3.53
N VAL A 120 -21.24 0.15 4.53
CA VAL A 120 -20.01 -0.60 4.32
C VAL A 120 -20.35 -2.02 3.85
N LEU A 121 -19.71 -2.47 2.77
CA LEU A 121 -19.90 -3.80 2.18
C LEU A 121 -18.88 -4.83 2.69
N ASP A 122 -17.71 -4.37 3.13
CA ASP A 122 -16.68 -5.21 3.72
C ASP A 122 -17.11 -5.74 5.10
N ASP A 123 -16.52 -6.88 5.51
CA ASP A 123 -16.83 -7.51 6.80
C ASP A 123 -16.28 -6.69 7.97
N LEU A 124 -17.15 -6.22 8.86
CA LEU A 124 -16.78 -5.34 9.97
C LEU A 124 -15.85 -5.99 11.00
N HIS A 125 -15.96 -7.31 11.19
CA HIS A 125 -15.21 -8.05 12.20
C HIS A 125 -13.89 -8.60 11.65
N GLU A 126 -13.84 -8.96 10.37
CA GLU A 126 -12.65 -9.52 9.72
C GLU A 126 -11.72 -8.45 9.14
N THR A 127 -12.27 -7.31 8.70
CA THR A 127 -11.47 -6.27 8.03
C THR A 127 -10.60 -5.50 9.01
N VAL A 128 -9.30 -5.73 8.92
CA VAL A 128 -8.27 -4.98 9.66
C VAL A 128 -7.76 -3.84 8.81
N ILE A 129 -7.83 -2.63 9.35
CA ILE A 129 -7.39 -1.40 8.71
C ILE A 129 -5.89 -1.20 8.91
N ALA A 130 -5.46 -1.20 10.17
CA ALA A 130 -4.08 -0.98 10.54
C ALA A 130 -3.66 -1.86 11.71
N THR A 131 -2.38 -2.23 11.76
CA THR A 131 -1.80 -3.00 12.87
C THR A 131 -0.49 -2.37 13.31
N VAL A 132 -0.17 -2.48 14.60
CA VAL A 132 1.13 -2.07 15.13
C VAL A 132 1.89 -3.32 15.55
N SER A 133 3.06 -3.53 14.96
CA SER A 133 3.90 -4.70 15.22
C SER A 133 5.17 -4.32 15.97
N ALA A 134 5.74 -5.26 16.73
CA ALA A 134 7.02 -5.05 17.38
C ALA A 134 8.15 -4.93 16.33
N PRO A 135 9.15 -4.07 16.54
CA PRO A 135 10.29 -3.98 15.64
C PRO A 135 11.03 -5.32 15.62
N ARG A 136 11.32 -5.84 14.42
CA ARG A 136 12.26 -6.95 14.28
C ARG A 136 13.67 -6.41 14.39
N VAL A 137 14.36 -6.73 15.49
CA VAL A 137 15.81 -6.59 15.58
C VAL A 137 16.41 -7.85 14.96
N GLU A 138 16.94 -7.74 13.74
CA GLU A 138 17.91 -8.73 13.24
C GLU A 138 19.18 -8.54 14.06
N ILE A 139 19.36 -9.39 15.07
CA ILE A 139 20.65 -9.54 15.71
C ILE A 139 21.49 -10.31 14.71
N GLU A 140 22.31 -9.61 13.92
CA GLU A 140 23.47 -10.23 13.31
C GLU A 140 24.24 -10.90 14.47
N PRO A 141 24.46 -12.23 14.46
CA PRO A 141 25.28 -12.82 15.50
C PRO A 141 26.65 -12.16 15.38
N GLU A 142 27.02 -11.38 16.40
CA GLU A 142 28.41 -11.01 16.61
C GLU A 142 29.20 -12.32 16.59
N VAL A 143 30.01 -12.49 15.54
CA VAL A 143 31.00 -13.54 15.49
C VAL A 143 31.93 -13.22 16.65
N GLU A 144 31.75 -13.92 17.77
CA GLU A 144 32.71 -13.98 18.87
C GLU A 144 34.03 -14.47 18.28
N VAL A 145 34.92 -13.53 17.98
CA VAL A 145 36.34 -13.79 17.82
C VAL A 145 36.88 -13.92 19.25
N GLU A 146 36.80 -15.12 19.81
CA GLU A 146 37.59 -15.49 20.99
C GLU A 146 38.98 -15.93 20.51
N GLU A 147 39.97 -15.08 20.77
CA GLU A 147 41.40 -15.33 20.58
C GLU A 147 41.99 -15.85 21.90
N GLY A 148 42.62 -17.03 21.88
CA GLY A 148 43.42 -17.55 23.01
C GLY A 148 43.82 -19.04 22.93
N GLU A 149 45.00 -19.31 22.34
CA GLU A 149 46.05 -20.34 22.61
C GLU A 149 45.72 -21.57 23.50
N GLU A 150 46.24 -22.80 23.35
CA GLU A 150 47.20 -23.51 22.48
C GLU A 150 47.15 -25.00 22.93
N ALA A 151 47.26 -25.99 22.02
CA ALA A 151 47.80 -27.33 22.32
C ALA A 151 48.10 -28.13 21.03
N GLU A 152 49.36 -28.02 20.61
CA GLU A 152 50.27 -28.88 19.82
C GLU A 152 49.85 -30.30 19.33
N GLY A 153 50.25 -30.57 18.07
CA GLY A 153 50.59 -31.89 17.49
C GLY A 153 49.55 -32.48 16.52
N GLU A 154 49.82 -32.94 15.30
CA GLU A 154 51.04 -33.17 14.53
C GLU A 154 50.64 -33.49 13.07
N GLU A 155 51.47 -33.07 12.11
CA GLU A 155 51.62 -33.53 10.71
C GLU A 155 50.60 -33.15 9.59
N ALA A 156 51.14 -32.34 8.67
CA ALA A 156 50.69 -32.01 7.31
C ALA A 156 51.22 -33.06 6.28
N PRO A 157 51.23 -32.84 4.95
CA PRO A 157 50.45 -31.94 4.07
C PRO A 157 49.91 -32.67 2.81
N GLU A 158 49.17 -31.97 1.94
CA GLU A 158 49.27 -31.93 0.45
C GLU A 158 47.93 -31.42 -0.12
N ASP A 159 47.87 -30.18 -0.61
CA ASP A 159 48.16 -29.78 -2.01
C ASP A 159 46.83 -29.73 -2.81
N GLY A 160 46.44 -28.65 -3.50
CA GLY A 160 47.12 -27.41 -3.79
C GLY A 160 46.14 -26.44 -4.49
N ALA A 161 46.41 -25.17 -4.26
CA ALA A 161 46.33 -24.04 -5.18
C ALA A 161 45.23 -24.04 -6.27
N ALA A 162 44.25 -23.15 -6.08
CA ALA A 162 43.82 -22.29 -7.18
C ALA A 162 44.92 -21.24 -7.45
N PRO A 163 45.15 -20.88 -8.71
CA PRO A 163 45.45 -19.49 -9.01
C PRO A 163 44.36 -18.89 -9.91
N ASP A 164 43.80 -17.78 -9.44
CA ASP A 164 43.41 -16.66 -10.28
C ASP A 164 44.54 -16.31 -11.26
N ALA A 165 44.21 -16.07 -12.53
CA ALA A 165 44.43 -14.79 -13.19
C ALA A 165 44.33 -14.88 -14.72
N ASP A 166 43.71 -13.84 -15.27
CA ASP A 166 44.00 -13.21 -16.56
C ASP A 166 43.48 -13.89 -17.84
N ALA A 167 42.52 -13.25 -18.51
CA ALA A 167 42.84 -12.41 -19.67
C ALA A 167 41.57 -11.95 -20.42
N SER A 168 41.66 -10.71 -20.88
CA SER A 168 40.75 -10.03 -21.81
C SER A 168 40.64 -10.69 -23.19
N ALA A 169 39.66 -10.18 -23.96
CA ALA A 169 39.40 -10.38 -25.40
C ALA A 169 38.65 -11.68 -25.72
N GLU A 170 37.61 -11.71 -26.56
CA GLU A 170 37.44 -11.01 -27.84
C GLU A 170 35.97 -11.06 -28.28
N GLN A 171 35.58 -10.07 -29.08
CA GLN A 171 34.31 -10.00 -29.81
C GLN A 171 34.31 -10.95 -31.02
N ALA A 172 33.20 -11.66 -31.27
CA ALA A 172 32.75 -12.20 -32.57
C ALA A 172 31.30 -12.70 -32.38
N SER A 173 30.27 -11.98 -32.83
CA SER A 173 29.62 -12.06 -34.16
C SER A 173 28.83 -13.35 -34.43
N ASP A 174 27.51 -13.19 -34.61
CA ASP A 174 26.50 -13.92 -35.43
C ASP A 174 25.19 -13.98 -34.60
N GLU A 175 24.15 -13.18 -34.85
CA GLU A 175 23.22 -13.19 -35.99
C GLU A 175 22.69 -14.59 -36.36
N GLU A 176 21.54 -14.96 -35.78
CA GLU A 176 20.38 -15.52 -36.50
C GLU A 176 19.08 -15.13 -35.78
#